data_AF-A0A367YAE0-F1
#
_entry.id   AF-A0A367YAE0-F1
#
_cell.length_a   1.000
_cell.length_b   1.000
_cell.length_c   1.000
_cell.angle_alpha   90.00
_cell.angle_beta   90.00
_cell.angle_gamma   90.00
#
_symmetry.space_group_name_H-M   'P 1'
#
loop_
_entity.id
_entity.type
_entity.pdbx_description
1 polymer ?
#
loop_
_entity_poly.entity_id
_entity_poly.type
_entity_poly.pdbx_seq_one_letter_code
_entity_poly.pdbx_strand_id
1 'polypeptide(L)'
;MGSSASKSPSAPTSKDTMIAADTDVTNEKAPHTATATPKEFEDHFKDLDITAADKTHGNVNPLSESTLTKWEDDFKAQTKNILTQNAFAKNPITNIISKSNVNDQSLKDRYLFNVTVDTIGSPSHLNNQKLSGRCWIFASSNVFRTHVIKNYNLKDDEFQVSQSYLYFYDKLEKANFFLDNIEDTVDEDLDSRLIHYLFSAPVNDGGQWDMIVNLVTKYGLVPNEVFPDNAQSTSSAKLNYIITEKLREYGLKLRDLVKKDAPKDVVASFKVSALKSIYKTIALALGNPPKPTDEFVWEFVDKDGKYKHFKTTPLDFYKTHVKYDAAAHFSLIHDPRNAYDKLYTVDRLNNISGGKPIEYVNLDIDEIKDVAIKMLKDNEPIFFGSDVGKFSDSTTGILDTTAYDYSTAFDYDLTINKLDRLKTGSSLMTHAMVISGVHIDPQTNKPVRWKIENSWGDKLGEKGWFLMTDEWFSEYVFQIVTSKKYAPKKAYDIWNKKEFNVLPFYDPMGSLA
;
A
#
# COMPACT_ATOMS: atom_id res chain seq x y z
N MET A 1 -62.59 16.02 53.44
CA MET A 1 -63.75 15.10 53.38
C MET A 1 -63.32 13.95 52.48
N GLY A 2 -62.74 12.85 52.98
CA GLY A 2 -63.40 11.78 53.75
C GLY A 2 -63.77 10.64 52.77
N SER A 3 -62.87 9.66 52.58
CA SER A 3 -63.04 8.22 52.93
C SER A 3 -63.89 7.44 51.91
N SER A 4 -63.65 6.22 51.42
CA SER A 4 -62.85 5.02 51.80
C SER A 4 -62.96 4.02 50.62
N ALA A 5 -61.88 3.44 50.07
CA ALA A 5 -61.26 2.14 50.38
C ALA A 5 -62.09 0.84 50.13
N SER A 6 -61.66 0.00 49.17
CA SER A 6 -61.34 -1.45 49.30
C SER A 6 -61.10 -2.08 47.90
N LYS A 7 -59.87 -2.49 47.59
CA LYS A 7 -59.28 -3.85 47.59
C LYS A 7 -59.78 -4.83 46.49
N SER A 8 -58.86 -5.12 45.56
CA SER A 8 -58.75 -6.23 44.58
C SER A 8 -58.77 -7.63 45.24
N PRO A 9 -58.78 -8.82 44.56
CA PRO A 9 -58.18 -9.14 43.24
C PRO A 9 -58.87 -10.24 42.36
N SER A 10 -58.47 -10.38 41.09
CA SER A 10 -58.23 -11.70 40.44
C SER A 10 -57.69 -11.58 39.00
N ALA A 11 -56.41 -11.99 38.86
CA ALA A 11 -55.76 -12.80 37.81
C ALA A 11 -56.02 -12.60 36.29
N PRO A 12 -55.03 -12.98 35.45
CA PRO A 12 -54.62 -12.22 34.28
C PRO A 12 -55.16 -12.81 32.97
N THR A 13 -55.55 -11.95 32.03
CA THR A 13 -55.58 -12.34 30.62
C THR A 13 -54.17 -12.19 30.04
N SER A 14 -53.45 -13.31 30.00
CA SER A 14 -52.29 -13.48 29.15
C SER A 14 -52.73 -13.29 27.69
N LYS A 15 -52.28 -12.20 27.07
CA LYS A 15 -52.07 -12.19 25.63
C LYS A 15 -50.58 -12.18 25.41
N ASP A 16 -50.12 -13.34 24.97
CA ASP A 16 -48.81 -13.61 24.45
C ASP A 16 -48.33 -12.47 23.57
N THR A 17 -47.16 -11.94 23.90
CA THR A 17 -46.26 -11.43 22.88
C THR A 17 -44.95 -12.13 23.17
N MET A 18 -44.92 -13.41 22.83
CA MET A 18 -43.68 -14.13 22.65
C MET A 18 -42.84 -13.33 21.66
N ILE A 19 -41.68 -12.93 22.15
CA ILE A 19 -40.51 -12.60 21.36
C ILE A 19 -40.36 -13.75 20.36
N ALA A 20 -40.72 -13.50 19.10
CA ALA A 20 -40.35 -14.40 18.02
C ALA A 20 -38.83 -14.38 17.98
N ALA A 21 -38.22 -15.46 18.45
CA ALA A 21 -36.86 -15.77 18.12
C ALA A 21 -36.81 -15.88 16.59
N ASP A 22 -36.26 -14.84 15.96
CA ASP A 22 -35.97 -14.84 14.53
C ASP A 22 -34.83 -15.84 14.32
N THR A 23 -35.23 -17.11 14.25
CA THR A 23 -34.43 -18.22 13.79
C THR A 23 -34.61 -18.26 12.28
N ASP A 24 -34.06 -17.26 11.61
CA ASP A 24 -33.81 -17.35 10.17
C ASP A 24 -32.30 -17.27 9.93
N VAL A 25 -31.61 -18.29 10.46
CA VAL A 25 -30.30 -18.67 9.95
C VAL A 25 -30.57 -19.30 8.58
N THR A 26 -30.40 -18.47 7.55
CA THR A 26 -30.25 -18.79 6.13
C THR A 26 -31.43 -19.47 5.43
N ASN A 27 -32.22 -18.69 4.69
CA ASN A 27 -32.97 -19.20 3.55
C ASN A 27 -32.64 -18.37 2.28
N GLU A 28 -31.40 -18.50 1.79
CA GLU A 28 -30.97 -17.95 0.50
C GLU A 28 -31.30 -18.92 -0.64
N LYS A 29 -32.57 -19.07 -1.04
CA LYS A 29 -32.87 -19.50 -2.43
C LYS A 29 -34.12 -18.82 -2.93
N ALA A 30 -33.94 -17.66 -3.57
CA ALA A 30 -34.87 -17.26 -4.62
C ALA A 30 -34.86 -18.37 -5.70
N PRO A 31 -36.01 -18.85 -6.19
CA PRO A 31 -36.04 -19.86 -7.25
C PRO A 31 -35.39 -19.30 -8.52
N HIS A 32 -34.22 -19.82 -8.87
CA HIS A 32 -33.54 -19.47 -10.12
C HIS A 32 -34.35 -20.02 -11.30
N THR A 33 -35.01 -19.13 -12.04
CA THR A 33 -35.69 -19.49 -13.29
C THR A 33 -34.67 -19.35 -14.42
N ALA A 34 -34.14 -20.47 -14.91
CA ALA A 34 -33.18 -20.45 -16.01
C ALA A 34 -33.92 -20.27 -17.36
N THR A 35 -33.68 -19.14 -18.02
CA THR A 35 -34.19 -18.84 -19.37
C THR A 35 -33.11 -18.94 -20.46
N ALA A 36 -31.84 -19.03 -20.06
CA ALA A 36 -30.68 -19.09 -20.93
C ALA A 36 -30.31 -20.54 -21.28
N THR A 37 -29.73 -20.75 -22.46
CA THR A 37 -29.31 -22.10 -22.91
C THR A 37 -27.90 -22.44 -22.38
N PRO A 38 -27.56 -23.72 -22.15
CA PRO A 38 -26.21 -24.12 -21.72
C PRO A 38 -25.08 -23.61 -22.63
N LYS A 39 -25.37 -23.44 -23.93
CA LYS A 39 -24.43 -22.94 -24.94
C LYS A 39 -23.98 -21.51 -24.66
N GLU A 40 -24.84 -20.68 -24.07
CA GLU A 40 -24.52 -19.29 -23.70
C GLU A 40 -23.47 -19.21 -22.59
N PHE A 41 -23.18 -20.33 -21.91
CA PHE A 41 -22.23 -20.39 -20.80
C PHE A 41 -20.98 -21.23 -21.11
N GLU A 42 -20.81 -21.74 -22.33
CA GLU A 42 -19.64 -22.56 -22.70
C GLU A 42 -18.32 -21.84 -22.36
N ASP A 43 -18.25 -20.53 -22.58
CA ASP A 43 -17.09 -19.71 -22.25
C ASP A 43 -16.78 -19.66 -20.74
N HIS A 44 -17.77 -19.84 -19.85
CA HIS A 44 -17.54 -19.89 -18.40
C HIS A 44 -16.91 -21.20 -17.93
N PHE A 45 -17.03 -22.26 -18.71
CA PHE A 45 -16.39 -23.55 -18.43
C PHE A 45 -15.05 -23.70 -19.15
N LYS A 46 -14.62 -22.66 -19.89
CA LYS A 46 -13.30 -22.61 -20.50
C LYS A 46 -12.25 -22.77 -19.40
N ASP A 47 -11.25 -23.60 -19.65
CA ASP A 47 -10.16 -23.96 -18.73
C ASP A 47 -10.57 -24.86 -17.53
N LEU A 48 -11.80 -25.40 -17.52
CA LEU A 48 -12.22 -26.44 -16.57
C LEU A 48 -12.26 -27.82 -17.24
N ASP A 49 -11.85 -28.86 -16.50
CA ASP A 49 -12.14 -30.24 -16.88
C ASP A 49 -13.60 -30.56 -16.55
N ILE A 50 -14.46 -30.51 -17.58
CA ILE A 50 -15.91 -30.66 -17.41
C ILE A 50 -16.26 -32.12 -17.15
N THR A 51 -16.62 -32.42 -15.91
CA THR A 51 -17.22 -33.70 -15.53
C THR A 51 -18.75 -33.56 -15.43
N ALA A 52 -19.48 -34.53 -15.99
CA ALA A 52 -20.94 -34.52 -15.91
C ALA A 52 -21.40 -34.66 -14.45
N ALA A 53 -22.22 -33.72 -13.98
CA ALA A 53 -22.81 -33.79 -12.65
C ALA A 53 -23.70 -35.04 -12.53
N ASP A 54 -23.54 -35.80 -11.44
CA ASP A 54 -24.43 -36.92 -11.14
C ASP A 54 -25.83 -36.39 -10.81
N LYS A 55 -26.80 -36.69 -11.69
CA LYS A 55 -28.19 -36.18 -11.61
C LYS A 55 -29.10 -37.05 -10.75
N THR A 56 -28.58 -38.10 -10.10
CA THR A 56 -29.39 -39.10 -9.40
C THR A 56 -30.05 -38.59 -8.12
N HIS A 57 -29.52 -37.53 -7.50
CA HIS A 57 -30.08 -36.93 -6.28
C HIS A 57 -30.03 -35.41 -6.38
N GLY A 58 -31.17 -34.72 -6.30
CA GLY A 58 -31.36 -33.28 -6.56
C GLY A 58 -30.56 -32.29 -5.70
N ASN A 59 -29.56 -32.74 -4.94
CA ASN A 59 -28.48 -31.96 -4.37
C ASN A 59 -27.16 -32.67 -4.73
N VAL A 60 -26.44 -32.13 -5.72
CA VAL A 60 -25.14 -32.68 -6.13
C VAL A 60 -24.10 -32.16 -5.15
N ASN A 61 -23.73 -32.95 -4.14
CA ASN A 61 -22.42 -32.79 -3.50
C ASN A 61 -21.41 -33.61 -4.31
N PRO A 62 -20.55 -32.98 -5.14
CA PRO A 62 -19.64 -33.71 -6.01
C PRO A 62 -18.52 -34.43 -5.24
N LEU A 63 -18.29 -34.10 -3.96
CA LEU A 63 -17.27 -34.70 -3.11
C LEU A 63 -17.75 -36.05 -2.55
N SER A 64 -17.61 -37.11 -3.35
CA SER A 64 -17.88 -38.50 -2.97
C SER A 64 -16.61 -39.35 -3.05
N GLU A 65 -16.58 -40.49 -2.34
CA GLU A 65 -15.47 -41.45 -2.45
C GLU A 65 -15.21 -41.85 -3.91
N SER A 66 -16.26 -42.20 -4.66
CA SER A 66 -16.14 -42.55 -6.08
C SER A 66 -15.59 -41.42 -6.94
N THR A 67 -15.99 -40.17 -6.69
CA THR A 67 -15.48 -39.01 -7.43
C THR A 67 -14.00 -38.78 -7.11
N LEU A 68 -13.64 -38.86 -5.82
CA LEU A 68 -12.27 -38.65 -5.35
C LEU A 68 -11.32 -39.73 -5.87
N THR A 69 -11.73 -41.00 -5.84
CA THR A 69 -10.94 -42.11 -6.42
C THR A 69 -10.69 -41.87 -7.90
N LYS A 70 -11.72 -41.49 -8.66
CA LYS A 70 -11.56 -41.19 -10.09
C LYS A 70 -10.58 -40.03 -10.32
N TRP A 71 -10.73 -38.93 -9.60
CA TRP A 71 -9.80 -37.78 -9.72
C TRP A 71 -8.36 -38.14 -9.33
N GLU A 72 -8.17 -39.00 -8.32
CA GLU A 72 -6.86 -39.47 -7.93
C GLU A 72 -6.23 -40.39 -8.98
N ASP A 73 -7.01 -41.28 -9.60
CA ASP A 73 -6.57 -42.13 -10.70
C ASP A 73 -6.19 -41.29 -11.93
N ASP A 74 -7.03 -40.32 -12.31
CA ASP A 74 -6.77 -39.37 -13.41
C ASP A 74 -5.49 -38.56 -13.12
N PHE A 75 -5.30 -38.11 -11.87
CA PHE A 75 -4.10 -37.40 -11.43
C PHE A 75 -2.85 -38.28 -11.55
N LYS A 76 -2.89 -39.52 -11.05
CA LYS A 76 -1.75 -40.46 -11.03
C LYS A 76 -1.39 -40.98 -12.42
N ALA A 77 -2.34 -41.02 -13.34
CA ALA A 77 -2.10 -41.40 -14.73
C ALA A 77 -1.21 -40.39 -15.47
N GLN A 78 -1.14 -39.14 -15.01
CA GLN A 78 -0.31 -38.09 -15.62
C GLN A 78 1.09 -38.06 -15.00
N THR A 79 2.11 -38.49 -15.75
CA THR A 79 3.52 -38.43 -15.31
C THR A 79 3.94 -37.02 -14.90
N LYS A 80 3.42 -35.99 -15.60
CA LYS A 80 3.62 -34.58 -15.27
C LYS A 80 3.19 -34.28 -13.83
N ASN A 81 2.00 -34.73 -13.43
CA ASN A 81 1.45 -34.48 -12.09
C ASN A 81 2.30 -35.14 -11.00
N ILE A 82 2.75 -36.38 -11.21
CA ILE A 82 3.64 -37.08 -10.28
C ILE A 82 4.99 -36.36 -10.15
N LEU A 83 5.58 -35.93 -11.28
CA LEU A 83 6.84 -35.19 -11.27
C LEU A 83 6.71 -33.85 -10.54
N THR A 84 5.67 -33.07 -10.88
CA THR A 84 5.37 -31.78 -10.25
C THR A 84 5.11 -31.94 -8.76
N GLN A 85 4.34 -32.96 -8.34
CA GLN A 85 4.09 -33.28 -6.95
C GLN A 85 5.40 -33.58 -6.19
N ASN A 86 6.27 -34.40 -6.76
CA ASN A 86 7.58 -34.72 -6.16
C ASN A 86 8.49 -33.48 -6.03
N ALA A 87 8.47 -32.59 -7.03
CA ALA A 87 9.24 -31.35 -7.00
C ALA A 87 8.73 -30.38 -5.92
N PHE A 88 7.42 -30.16 -5.87
CA PHE A 88 6.77 -29.30 -4.87
C PHE A 88 6.88 -29.84 -3.44
N ALA A 89 6.97 -31.16 -3.24
CA ALA A 89 7.12 -31.74 -1.91
C ALA A 89 8.42 -31.32 -1.19
N LYS A 90 9.41 -30.81 -1.93
CA LYS A 90 10.73 -30.45 -1.41
C LYS A 90 11.13 -29.00 -1.67
N ASN A 91 10.33 -28.24 -2.42
CA ASN A 91 10.69 -26.90 -2.89
C ASN A 91 9.47 -25.97 -2.88
N PRO A 92 9.66 -24.65 -2.66
CA PRO A 92 8.62 -23.67 -2.91
C PRO A 92 8.15 -23.72 -4.37
N ILE A 93 6.84 -23.59 -4.60
CA ILE A 93 6.23 -23.63 -5.94
C ILE A 93 6.94 -22.67 -6.90
N THR A 94 7.15 -21.42 -6.48
CA THR A 94 7.78 -20.35 -7.28
C THR A 94 9.19 -20.68 -7.73
N ASN A 95 9.93 -21.52 -7.01
CA ASN A 95 11.30 -21.92 -7.41
C ASN A 95 11.30 -22.99 -8.50
N ILE A 96 10.19 -23.71 -8.64
CA ILE A 96 10.03 -24.75 -9.66
C ILE A 96 9.44 -24.18 -10.94
N ILE A 97 8.47 -23.26 -10.81
CA ILE A 97 7.75 -22.70 -11.96
C ILE A 97 8.36 -21.37 -12.47
N SER A 98 9.41 -20.84 -11.85
CA SER A 98 10.07 -19.63 -12.34
C SER A 98 10.73 -19.86 -13.70
N LYS A 99 10.52 -18.94 -14.62
CA LYS A 99 11.16 -18.99 -15.94
C LYS A 99 12.57 -18.41 -15.85
N SER A 100 13.56 -19.15 -16.35
CA SER A 100 14.96 -18.70 -16.42
C SER A 100 15.18 -17.60 -17.47
N ASN A 101 14.33 -17.56 -18.48
CA ASN A 101 14.31 -16.55 -19.55
C ASN A 101 13.06 -15.69 -19.41
N VAL A 102 13.27 -14.38 -19.26
CA VAL A 102 12.22 -13.35 -19.32
C VAL A 102 12.12 -12.91 -20.76
N ASN A 103 10.99 -13.17 -21.43
CA ASN A 103 10.75 -12.80 -22.83
C ASN A 103 11.91 -13.15 -23.78
N ASP A 104 12.51 -14.34 -23.65
CA ASP A 104 13.68 -14.80 -24.42
C ASP A 104 14.95 -13.92 -24.33
N GLN A 105 14.99 -12.96 -23.38
CA GLN A 105 16.15 -12.08 -23.18
C GLN A 105 17.24 -12.77 -22.35
N SER A 106 18.48 -12.66 -22.82
CA SER A 106 19.65 -13.11 -22.06
C SER A 106 19.79 -12.33 -20.75
N LEU A 107 20.44 -12.92 -19.73
CA LEU A 107 20.75 -12.24 -18.46
C LEU A 107 21.47 -10.89 -18.66
N LYS A 108 22.27 -10.75 -19.72
CA LYS A 108 23.05 -9.56 -20.02
C LYS A 108 22.21 -8.40 -20.54
N ASP A 109 21.17 -8.70 -21.32
CA ASP A 109 20.34 -7.67 -21.98
C ASP A 109 19.34 -7.02 -21.02
N ARG A 110 19.01 -7.72 -19.94
CA ARG A 110 18.04 -7.30 -18.92
C ARG A 110 18.37 -5.91 -18.35
N TYR A 111 19.57 -5.69 -17.83
CA TYR A 111 19.91 -4.43 -17.11
C TYR A 111 20.48 -3.29 -17.99
N LEU A 112 20.27 -3.32 -19.30
CA LEU A 112 20.63 -2.22 -20.19
C LEU A 112 19.47 -1.23 -20.34
N PHE A 113 19.70 0.03 -19.97
CA PHE A 113 18.74 1.13 -20.08
C PHE A 113 19.37 2.26 -20.89
N ASN A 114 18.64 2.81 -21.86
CA ASN A 114 19.15 3.87 -22.74
C ASN A 114 18.73 5.28 -22.30
N VAL A 115 17.84 5.39 -21.32
CA VAL A 115 17.53 6.62 -20.59
C VAL A 115 17.63 6.32 -19.11
N THR A 116 18.51 7.02 -18.39
CA THR A 116 18.69 6.87 -16.95
C THR A 116 18.90 8.22 -16.29
N VAL A 117 18.46 8.34 -15.05
CA VAL A 117 18.81 9.48 -14.20
C VAL A 117 20.31 9.41 -13.90
N ASP A 118 21.04 10.48 -14.24
CA ASP A 118 22.50 10.59 -14.12
C ASP A 118 22.97 10.61 -12.67
N THR A 119 22.24 11.32 -11.80
CA THR A 119 22.54 11.42 -10.38
C THR A 119 21.45 10.69 -9.61
N ILE A 120 21.80 9.57 -8.98
CA ILE A 120 20.92 8.85 -8.06
C ILE A 120 21.75 8.27 -6.93
N GLY A 121 21.16 8.11 -5.75
CA GLY A 121 21.84 7.45 -4.64
C GLY A 121 22.02 5.95 -4.87
N SER A 122 22.92 5.34 -4.10
CA SER A 122 23.16 3.90 -4.14
C SER A 122 22.11 3.14 -3.31
N PRO A 123 21.55 2.02 -3.82
CA PRO A 123 20.77 1.08 -3.02
C PRO A 123 21.54 0.44 -1.86
N SER A 124 22.87 0.39 -1.91
CA SER A 124 23.71 -0.14 -0.82
C SER A 124 23.86 0.83 0.35
N HIS A 125 23.66 2.13 0.12
CA HIS A 125 23.90 3.15 1.15
C HIS A 125 22.62 3.49 1.91
N LEU A 126 22.45 2.85 3.07
CA LEU A 126 21.37 3.12 4.04
C LEU A 126 19.96 3.10 3.43
N ASN A 127 19.76 2.30 2.36
CA ASN A 127 18.50 2.13 1.65
C ASN A 127 17.94 0.70 1.83
N ASN A 128 17.71 0.32 3.10
CA ASN A 128 17.14 -0.97 3.44
C ASN A 128 16.13 -0.83 4.59
N GLN A 129 14.83 -0.92 4.29
CA GLN A 129 13.76 -0.76 5.27
C GLN A 129 13.68 -1.91 6.29
N LYS A 130 14.34 -3.05 5.99
CA LYS A 130 14.32 -4.27 6.82
C LYS A 130 12.88 -4.76 7.06
N LEU A 131 12.56 -5.17 8.28
CA LEU A 131 11.26 -5.74 8.67
C LEU A 131 10.31 -4.62 9.13
N SER A 132 10.07 -3.66 8.25
CA SER A 132 9.14 -2.54 8.47
C SER A 132 8.43 -2.15 7.18
N GLY A 133 7.21 -1.58 7.29
CA GLY A 133 6.41 -1.13 6.15
C GLY A 133 6.73 0.30 5.70
N ARG A 134 8.00 0.72 5.77
CA ARG A 134 8.42 2.12 5.54
C ARG A 134 8.75 2.45 4.08
N CYS A 135 8.40 1.60 3.11
CA CYS A 135 8.85 1.75 1.73
C CYS A 135 8.50 3.10 1.11
N TRP A 136 7.33 3.68 1.40
CA TRP A 136 6.95 5.02 0.94
C TRP A 136 7.85 6.13 1.49
N ILE A 137 8.30 6.02 2.74
CA ILE A 137 9.28 6.92 3.33
C ILE A 137 10.63 6.74 2.64
N PHE A 138 11.07 5.49 2.42
CA PHE A 138 12.33 5.22 1.72
C PHE A 138 12.32 5.71 0.28
N ALA A 139 11.28 5.42 -0.50
CA ALA A 139 11.13 5.87 -1.88
C ALA A 139 11.13 7.41 -1.97
N SER A 140 10.42 8.08 -1.05
CA SER A 140 10.41 9.55 -1.01
C SER A 140 11.76 10.13 -0.60
N SER A 141 12.40 9.56 0.42
CA SER A 141 13.78 9.90 0.80
C SER A 141 14.77 9.67 -0.33
N ASN A 142 14.57 8.65 -1.17
CA ASN A 142 15.42 8.36 -2.32
C ASN A 142 15.25 9.40 -3.45
N VAL A 143 14.05 9.94 -3.63
CA VAL A 143 13.83 11.13 -4.47
C VAL A 143 14.55 12.34 -3.86
N PHE A 144 14.33 12.65 -2.59
CA PHE A 144 14.94 13.81 -1.93
C PHE A 144 16.48 13.76 -1.90
N ARG A 145 17.07 12.61 -1.57
CA ARG A 145 18.53 12.45 -1.50
C ARG A 145 19.18 12.67 -2.86
N THR A 146 18.50 12.33 -3.95
CA THR A 146 18.99 12.55 -5.31
C THR A 146 19.27 14.04 -5.55
N HIS A 147 18.37 14.92 -5.09
CA HIS A 147 18.58 16.36 -5.17
C HIS A 147 19.73 16.83 -4.28
N VAL A 148 19.88 16.30 -3.06
CA VAL A 148 21.00 16.66 -2.17
C VAL A 148 22.35 16.26 -2.76
N ILE A 149 22.46 15.01 -3.26
CA ILE A 149 23.67 14.49 -3.90
C ILE A 149 24.06 15.39 -5.08
N LYS A 150 23.09 15.76 -5.91
CA LYS A 150 23.28 16.68 -7.06
C LYS A 150 23.69 18.08 -6.60
N ASN A 151 22.97 18.67 -5.66
CA ASN A 151 23.18 20.05 -5.18
C ASN A 151 24.57 20.25 -4.55
N TYR A 152 25.13 19.21 -3.94
CA TYR A 152 26.38 19.30 -3.18
C TYR A 152 27.56 18.53 -3.79
N ASN A 153 27.38 17.91 -4.96
CA ASN A 153 28.39 17.09 -5.64
C ASN A 153 28.91 15.94 -4.76
N LEU A 154 27.99 15.22 -4.10
CA LEU A 154 28.33 14.08 -3.23
C LEU A 154 28.48 12.79 -4.05
N LYS A 155 29.17 11.79 -3.51
CA LYS A 155 29.08 10.42 -4.04
C LYS A 155 27.70 9.83 -3.80
N ASP A 156 27.33 8.89 -4.65
CA ASP A 156 26.06 8.17 -4.61
C ASP A 156 25.91 7.34 -3.32
N ASP A 157 27.01 7.01 -2.65
CA ASP A 157 27.09 6.22 -1.43
C ASP A 157 27.52 7.00 -0.18
N GLU A 158 27.31 8.33 -0.14
CA GLU A 158 27.72 9.19 0.97
C GLU A 158 26.57 9.94 1.67
N PHE A 159 25.34 9.90 1.13
CA PHE A 159 24.22 10.63 1.71
C PHE A 159 22.90 9.86 1.67
N GLN A 160 22.16 9.97 2.78
CA GLN A 160 20.78 9.52 2.89
C GLN A 160 20.01 10.42 3.86
N VAL A 161 18.72 10.63 3.60
CA VAL A 161 17.77 11.30 4.50
C VAL A 161 17.36 10.34 5.61
N SER A 162 17.20 10.81 6.84
CA SER A 162 16.69 9.99 7.94
C SER A 162 15.24 9.55 7.68
N GLN A 163 15.06 8.27 7.37
CA GLN A 163 13.74 7.65 7.28
C GLN A 163 13.11 7.49 8.67
N SER A 164 13.94 7.23 9.69
CA SER A 164 13.49 7.15 11.09
C SER A 164 12.91 8.46 11.62
N TYR A 165 13.39 9.61 11.15
CA TYR A 165 12.87 10.93 11.53
C TYR A 165 11.42 11.10 11.09
N LEU A 166 11.14 10.83 9.81
CA LEU A 166 9.78 10.86 9.26
C LEU A 166 8.89 9.80 9.91
N TYR A 167 9.42 8.58 10.11
CA TYR A 167 8.69 7.49 10.75
C TYR A 167 8.25 7.79 12.18
N PHE A 168 9.08 8.50 12.96
CA PHE A 168 8.72 8.95 14.31
C PHE A 168 7.48 9.84 14.28
N TYR A 169 7.49 10.89 13.46
CA TYR A 169 6.41 11.87 13.41
C TYR A 169 5.16 11.30 12.75
N ASP A 170 5.30 10.47 11.71
CA ASP A 170 4.18 9.78 11.08
C ASP A 170 3.38 8.95 12.09
N LYS A 171 4.08 8.15 12.92
CA LYS A 171 3.42 7.30 13.90
C LYS A 171 2.71 8.10 15.00
N LEU A 172 3.32 9.21 15.43
CA LEU A 172 2.72 10.11 16.42
C LEU A 172 1.48 10.83 15.85
N GLU A 173 1.56 11.28 14.60
CA GLU A 173 0.47 11.97 13.93
C GLU A 173 -0.69 11.03 13.62
N LYS A 174 -0.42 9.83 13.10
CA LYS A 174 -1.44 8.79 12.91
C LYS A 174 -2.17 8.45 14.22
N ALA A 175 -1.46 8.40 15.34
CA ALA A 175 -2.08 8.21 16.65
C ALA A 175 -3.03 9.36 17.01
N ASN A 176 -2.68 10.61 16.72
CA ASN A 176 -3.55 11.77 16.91
C ASN A 176 -4.76 11.72 15.97
N PHE A 177 -4.52 11.48 14.69
CA PHE A 177 -5.54 11.39 13.66
C PHE A 177 -6.51 10.23 13.92
N PHE A 178 -6.05 9.10 14.44
CA PHE A 178 -6.92 8.02 14.90
C PHE A 178 -7.89 8.51 15.98
N LEU A 179 -7.39 9.22 17.02
CA LEU A 179 -8.26 9.72 18.08
C LEU A 179 -9.27 10.76 17.57
N ASP A 180 -8.88 11.60 16.60
CA ASP A 180 -9.82 12.50 15.91
C ASP A 180 -10.93 11.73 15.20
N ASN A 181 -10.58 10.67 14.45
CA ASN A 181 -11.56 9.84 13.76
C ASN A 181 -12.49 9.09 14.73
N ILE A 182 -11.98 8.63 15.88
CA ILE A 182 -12.81 7.95 16.88
C ILE A 182 -13.81 8.92 17.52
N GLU A 183 -13.41 10.16 17.79
CA GLU A 183 -14.31 11.20 18.28
C GLU A 183 -15.40 11.52 17.25
N ASP A 184 -15.01 11.67 15.99
CA ASP A 184 -15.91 11.98 14.86
C ASP A 184 -16.90 10.86 14.51
N THR A 185 -16.61 9.62 14.92
CA THR A 185 -17.42 8.43 14.61
C THR A 185 -18.07 7.81 15.84
N VAL A 186 -18.26 8.59 16.92
CA VAL A 186 -18.85 8.09 18.17
C VAL A 186 -20.25 7.47 17.99
N ASP A 187 -21.01 7.98 17.02
CA ASP A 187 -22.39 7.56 16.73
C ASP A 187 -22.47 6.25 15.94
N GLU A 188 -21.38 5.82 15.31
CA GLU A 188 -21.29 4.52 14.63
C GLU A 188 -21.27 3.37 15.65
N ASP A 189 -21.86 2.24 15.31
CA ASP A 189 -21.80 1.04 16.15
C ASP A 189 -20.37 0.49 16.22
N LEU A 190 -20.01 -0.09 17.38
CA LEU A 190 -18.65 -0.55 17.65
C LEU A 190 -18.21 -1.69 16.71
N ASP A 191 -19.15 -2.52 16.28
CA ASP A 191 -18.96 -3.64 15.34
C ASP A 191 -19.24 -3.27 13.88
N SER A 192 -19.52 -1.98 13.59
CA SER A 192 -19.64 -1.49 12.22
C SER A 192 -18.34 -1.69 11.45
N ARG A 193 -18.46 -1.85 10.11
CA ARG A 193 -17.31 -2.02 9.22
C ARG A 193 -16.29 -0.89 9.35
N LEU A 194 -16.76 0.35 9.46
CA LEU A 194 -15.90 1.53 9.58
C LEU A 194 -15.10 1.51 10.89
N ILE A 195 -15.77 1.28 12.01
CA ILE A 195 -15.10 1.23 13.32
C ILE A 195 -14.14 0.05 13.37
N HIS A 196 -14.54 -1.14 12.91
CA HIS A 196 -13.65 -2.29 12.85
C HIS A 196 -12.38 -1.99 12.04
N TYR A 197 -12.52 -1.30 10.90
CA TYR A 197 -11.38 -0.91 10.07
C TYR A 197 -10.48 0.14 10.76
N LEU A 198 -11.04 1.18 11.40
CA LEU A 198 -10.28 2.17 12.18
C LEU A 198 -9.45 1.53 13.30
N PHE A 199 -10.01 0.54 14.02
CA PHE A 199 -9.32 -0.16 15.11
C PHE A 199 -8.36 -1.27 14.62
N SER A 200 -8.40 -1.64 13.34
CA SER A 200 -7.60 -2.75 12.80
C SER A 200 -6.10 -2.43 12.80
N ALA A 201 -5.71 -1.27 12.28
CA ALA A 201 -4.31 -0.87 12.10
C ALA A 201 -4.11 0.67 12.21
N PRO A 202 -4.40 1.28 13.38
CA PRO A 202 -4.44 2.74 13.54
C PRO A 202 -3.08 3.45 13.35
N VAL A 203 -1.99 2.69 13.42
CA VAL A 203 -0.61 3.18 13.30
C VAL A 203 0.25 2.25 12.43
N ASN A 204 -0.33 1.72 11.35
CA ASN A 204 0.44 0.98 10.34
C ASN A 204 1.64 1.81 9.86
N ASP A 205 2.66 1.14 9.32
CA ASP A 205 3.87 1.84 8.88
C ASP A 205 3.68 2.53 7.54
N GLY A 206 2.82 1.98 6.68
CA GLY A 206 2.63 2.42 5.32
C GLY A 206 1.87 3.73 5.17
N GLY A 207 1.97 4.36 4.00
CA GLY A 207 1.42 5.68 3.77
C GLY A 207 1.54 6.09 2.31
N GLN A 208 1.12 7.31 1.99
CA GLN A 208 0.98 7.80 0.63
C GLN A 208 1.82 9.07 0.39
N TRP A 209 2.00 9.48 -0.87
CA TRP A 209 2.80 10.67 -1.19
C TRP A 209 2.32 11.93 -0.45
N ASP A 210 1.02 12.21 -0.43
CA ASP A 210 0.49 13.41 0.24
C ASP A 210 0.70 13.37 1.76
N MET A 211 0.82 12.18 2.35
CA MET A 211 1.22 12.02 3.75
C MET A 211 2.70 12.37 3.97
N ILE A 212 3.57 12.18 2.97
CA ILE A 212 4.96 12.69 3.01
C ILE A 212 4.94 14.21 2.90
N VAL A 213 4.14 14.78 2.00
CA VAL A 213 3.99 16.23 1.87
C VAL A 213 3.62 16.85 3.21
N ASN A 214 2.66 16.26 3.92
CA ASN A 214 2.27 16.68 5.27
C ASN A 214 3.45 16.65 6.25
N LEU A 215 4.22 15.57 6.28
CA LEU A 215 5.36 15.40 7.19
C LEU A 215 6.49 16.39 6.89
N VAL A 216 6.94 16.49 5.65
CA VAL A 216 8.09 17.36 5.29
C VAL A 216 7.73 18.83 5.41
N THR A 217 6.46 19.20 5.18
CA THR A 217 5.99 20.58 5.37
C THR A 217 5.96 20.96 6.84
N LYS A 218 5.54 20.05 7.73
CA LYS A 218 5.40 20.33 9.17
C LYS A 218 6.70 20.16 9.95
N TYR A 219 7.48 19.14 9.61
CA TYR A 219 8.65 18.72 10.40
C TYR A 219 9.97 18.93 9.67
N GLY A 220 9.98 19.07 8.35
CA GLY A 220 11.20 19.14 7.57
C GLY A 220 11.90 17.78 7.43
N LEU A 221 13.20 17.80 7.19
CA LEU A 221 14.03 16.63 6.96
C LEU A 221 15.39 16.78 7.65
N VAL A 222 16.01 15.66 8.00
CA VAL A 222 17.40 15.63 8.50
C VAL A 222 18.21 14.56 7.77
N PRO A 223 19.55 14.71 7.66
CA PRO A 223 20.44 13.63 7.27
C PRO A 223 20.29 12.40 8.16
N ASN A 224 20.53 11.21 7.62
CA ASN A 224 20.41 9.94 8.37
C ASN A 224 21.28 9.93 9.63
N GLU A 225 22.50 10.49 9.56
CA GLU A 225 23.43 10.60 10.69
C GLU A 225 22.91 11.41 11.89
N VAL A 226 21.93 12.32 11.68
CA VAL A 226 21.34 13.11 12.76
C VAL A 226 20.32 12.31 13.56
N PHE A 227 19.60 11.39 12.90
CA PHE A 227 18.63 10.52 13.56
C PHE A 227 18.58 9.15 12.84
N PRO A 228 19.55 8.26 13.10
CA PRO A 228 19.72 7.04 12.33
C PRO A 228 18.67 5.98 12.67
N ASP A 229 18.57 4.97 11.80
CA ASP A 229 17.79 3.76 12.07
C ASP A 229 18.33 3.03 13.31
N ASN A 230 17.40 2.53 14.12
CA ASN A 230 17.68 1.66 15.27
C ASN A 230 16.91 0.32 15.18
N ALA A 231 17.04 -0.51 16.21
CA ALA A 231 16.43 -1.84 16.25
C ALA A 231 14.90 -1.84 16.05
N GLN A 232 14.19 -0.81 16.53
CA GLN A 232 12.73 -0.72 16.43
C GLN A 232 12.27 -0.13 15.10
N SER A 233 13.08 0.75 14.49
CA SER A 233 12.81 1.24 13.13
C SER A 233 12.99 0.15 12.06
N THR A 234 13.91 -0.79 12.29
CA THR A 234 14.23 -1.88 11.35
C THR A 234 13.44 -3.17 11.61
N SER A 235 12.67 -3.21 12.70
CA SER A 235 11.76 -4.30 13.07
C SER A 235 10.58 -3.73 13.87
N SER A 236 9.56 -3.25 13.16
CA SER A 236 8.50 -2.39 13.74
C SER A 236 7.36 -3.14 14.42
N ALA A 237 7.20 -4.45 14.15
CA ALA A 237 6.01 -5.21 14.54
C ALA A 237 5.67 -5.11 16.04
N LYS A 238 6.67 -5.16 16.92
CA LYS A 238 6.43 -5.07 18.38
C LYS A 238 6.09 -3.65 18.84
N LEU A 239 6.73 -2.63 18.27
CA LEU A 239 6.36 -1.24 18.54
C LEU A 239 4.93 -0.94 18.08
N ASN A 240 4.56 -1.40 16.89
CA ASN A 240 3.22 -1.25 16.34
C ASN A 240 2.16 -1.94 17.20
N TYR A 241 2.44 -3.15 17.67
CA TYR A 241 1.56 -3.86 18.59
C TYR A 241 1.29 -3.04 19.86
N ILE A 242 2.33 -2.57 20.55
CA ILE A 242 2.19 -1.83 21.82
C ILE A 242 1.36 -0.55 21.62
N ILE A 243 1.65 0.23 20.57
CA ILE A 243 0.93 1.48 20.30
C ILE A 243 -0.51 1.19 19.88
N THR A 244 -0.71 0.20 19.02
CA THR A 244 -2.05 -0.20 18.57
C THR A 244 -2.93 -0.62 19.74
N GLU A 245 -2.47 -1.54 20.60
CA GLU A 245 -3.25 -1.97 21.77
C GLU A 245 -3.60 -0.79 22.68
N LYS A 246 -2.66 0.14 22.88
CA LYS A 246 -2.93 1.32 23.70
C LYS A 246 -3.93 2.28 23.05
N LEU A 247 -3.85 2.45 21.73
CA LEU A 247 -4.82 3.25 20.97
C LEU A 247 -6.21 2.61 20.96
N ARG A 248 -6.32 1.27 20.89
CA ARG A 248 -7.60 0.57 21.04
C ARG A 248 -8.23 0.87 22.39
N GLU A 249 -7.45 0.76 23.48
CA GLU A 249 -7.92 1.14 24.82
C GLU A 249 -8.36 2.61 24.89
N TYR A 250 -7.57 3.52 24.33
CA TYR A 250 -7.90 4.95 24.32
C TYR A 250 -9.12 5.27 23.46
N GLY A 251 -9.30 4.61 22.32
CA GLY A 251 -10.46 4.77 21.46
C GLY A 251 -11.74 4.34 22.16
N LEU A 252 -11.73 3.22 22.88
CA LEU A 252 -12.89 2.77 23.68
C LEU A 252 -13.23 3.77 24.79
N LYS A 253 -12.22 4.26 25.51
CA LYS A 253 -12.40 5.28 26.56
C LYS A 253 -12.91 6.60 26.00
N LEU A 254 -12.41 7.04 24.85
CA LEU A 254 -12.84 8.26 24.18
C LEU A 254 -14.31 8.17 23.77
N ARG A 255 -14.72 7.05 23.17
CA ARG A 255 -16.12 6.80 22.83
C ARG A 255 -17.02 6.83 24.07
N ASP A 256 -16.61 6.20 25.17
CA ASP A 256 -17.37 6.23 26.43
C ASP A 256 -17.51 7.65 27.00
N LEU A 257 -16.43 8.45 26.98
CA LEU A 257 -16.47 9.85 27.42
C LEU A 257 -17.48 10.67 26.60
N VAL A 258 -17.42 10.56 25.27
CA VAL A 258 -18.30 11.32 24.38
C VAL A 258 -19.76 10.85 24.50
N LYS A 259 -20.02 9.53 24.59
CA LYS A 259 -21.38 8.98 24.80
C LYS A 259 -22.00 9.37 26.14
N LYS A 260 -21.18 9.68 27.14
CA LYS A 260 -21.63 10.20 28.45
C LYS A 260 -21.74 11.72 28.51
N ASP A 261 -21.66 12.40 27.36
CA ASP A 261 -21.73 13.85 27.25
C ASP A 261 -20.70 14.56 28.15
N ALA A 262 -19.49 14.00 28.21
CA ALA A 262 -18.40 14.61 28.97
C ALA A 262 -18.08 16.01 28.43
N PRO A 263 -17.74 16.99 29.30
CA PRO A 263 -17.35 18.33 28.85
C PRO A 263 -16.19 18.31 27.83
N LYS A 264 -16.23 19.21 26.84
CA LYS A 264 -15.24 19.26 25.75
C LYS A 264 -13.80 19.40 26.24
N ASP A 265 -13.57 20.12 27.33
CA ASP A 265 -12.27 20.27 27.97
C ASP A 265 -11.76 18.96 28.61
N VAL A 266 -12.65 18.13 29.13
CA VAL A 266 -12.33 16.77 29.62
C VAL A 266 -11.91 15.88 28.45
N VAL A 267 -12.65 15.89 27.35
CA VAL A 267 -12.34 15.12 26.13
C VAL A 267 -10.98 15.56 25.54
N ALA A 268 -10.76 16.87 25.42
CA ALA A 268 -9.49 17.41 24.94
C ALA A 268 -8.31 17.02 25.85
N SER A 269 -8.48 17.14 27.17
CA SER A 269 -7.46 16.77 28.17
C SER A 269 -7.12 15.29 28.14
N PHE A 270 -8.12 14.43 27.90
CA PHE A 270 -7.92 13.00 27.70
C PHE A 270 -7.05 12.73 26.47
N LYS A 271 -7.38 13.32 25.31
CA LYS A 271 -6.61 13.15 24.06
C LYS A 271 -5.17 13.61 24.21
N VAL A 272 -4.93 14.76 24.84
CA VAL A 272 -3.57 15.26 25.11
C VAL A 272 -2.79 14.29 26.00
N SER A 273 -3.42 13.74 27.04
CA SER A 273 -2.78 12.79 27.95
C SER A 273 -2.51 11.44 27.29
N ALA A 274 -3.42 10.96 26.44
CA ALA A 274 -3.23 9.77 25.62
C ALA A 274 -2.04 9.96 24.69
N LEU A 275 -1.98 11.07 23.93
CA LEU A 275 -0.89 11.35 23.00
C LEU A 275 0.46 11.56 23.68
N LYS A 276 0.49 12.20 24.86
CA LYS A 276 1.71 12.27 25.68
C LYS A 276 2.25 10.89 26.03
N SER A 277 1.36 9.93 26.29
CA SER A 277 1.74 8.55 26.59
C SER A 277 2.23 7.82 25.34
N ILE A 278 1.59 8.04 24.18
CA ILE A 278 2.06 7.50 22.89
C ILE A 278 3.42 8.08 22.51
N TYR A 279 3.61 9.39 22.60
CA TYR A 279 4.90 10.06 22.40
C TYR A 279 5.99 9.41 23.25
N LYS A 280 5.73 9.20 24.55
CA LYS A 280 6.68 8.55 25.45
C LYS A 280 7.05 7.14 24.95
N THR A 281 6.08 6.34 24.51
CA THR A 281 6.33 5.00 23.96
C THR A 281 7.19 5.05 22.69
N ILE A 282 6.87 5.95 21.75
CA ILE A 282 7.65 6.11 20.51
C ILE A 282 9.08 6.58 20.83
N ALA A 283 9.24 7.58 21.72
CA ALA A 283 10.53 8.11 22.11
C ALA A 283 11.40 7.09 22.87
N LEU A 284 10.80 6.23 23.69
CA LEU A 284 11.52 5.11 24.32
C LEU A 284 12.03 4.09 23.29
N ALA A 285 11.33 3.92 22.18
CA ALA A 285 11.65 2.93 21.15
C ALA A 285 12.60 3.46 20.07
N LEU A 286 12.42 4.71 19.64
CA LEU A 286 13.13 5.31 18.51
C LEU A 286 14.18 6.35 18.92
N GLY A 287 14.14 6.85 20.16
CA GLY A 287 14.90 8.01 20.60
C GLY A 287 14.13 9.32 20.40
N ASN A 288 14.76 10.44 20.72
CA ASN A 288 14.17 11.77 20.54
C ASN A 288 14.76 12.43 19.29
N PRO A 289 13.97 12.66 18.22
CA PRO A 289 14.45 13.41 17.07
C PRO A 289 14.62 14.91 17.42
N PRO A 290 15.48 15.65 16.71
CA PRO A 290 15.49 17.11 16.83
C PRO A 290 14.12 17.68 16.44
N LYS A 291 13.68 18.72 17.17
CA LYS A 291 12.43 19.42 16.80
C LYS A 291 12.64 20.16 15.48
N PRO A 292 11.56 20.53 14.77
CA PRO A 292 11.64 21.16 13.44
C PRO A 292 12.49 22.43 13.37
N THR A 293 12.67 23.10 14.51
CA THR A 293 13.46 24.34 14.67
C THR A 293 14.72 24.16 15.52
N ASP A 294 15.01 22.96 16.01
CA ASP A 294 16.26 22.71 16.75
C ASP A 294 17.43 22.74 15.76
N GLU A 295 18.51 23.40 16.14
CA GLU A 295 19.70 23.52 15.29
C GLU A 295 20.56 22.25 15.35
N PHE A 296 21.11 21.86 14.20
CA PHE A 296 22.16 20.86 14.09
C PHE A 296 23.20 21.31 13.07
N VAL A 297 24.36 20.64 13.09
CA VAL A 297 25.43 20.85 12.10
C VAL A 297 25.44 19.66 11.15
N TRP A 298 25.46 19.92 9.85
CA TRP A 298 25.65 18.94 8.80
C TRP A 298 27.01 19.17 8.14
N GLU A 299 27.87 18.15 8.14
CA GLU A 299 29.25 18.24 7.66
C GLU A 299 29.56 17.08 6.73
N PHE A 300 30.30 17.35 5.64
CA PHE A 300 30.69 16.31 4.69
C PHE A 300 31.89 16.76 3.85
N VAL A 301 32.45 15.81 3.10
CA VAL A 301 33.46 16.07 2.07
C VAL A 301 32.82 15.76 0.72
N ASP A 302 32.90 16.69 -0.23
CA ASP A 302 32.37 16.46 -1.59
C ASP A 302 33.30 15.61 -2.47
N LYS A 303 32.85 15.28 -3.68
CA LYS A 303 33.64 14.51 -4.67
C LYS A 303 35.00 15.14 -5.02
N ASP A 304 35.17 16.44 -4.82
CA ASP A 304 36.42 17.17 -5.08
C ASP A 304 37.36 17.16 -3.86
N GLY A 305 36.97 16.49 -2.76
CA GLY A 305 37.74 16.45 -1.51
C GLY A 305 37.58 17.71 -0.64
N LYS A 306 36.58 18.57 -0.90
CA LYS A 306 36.37 19.79 -0.12
C LYS A 306 35.42 19.54 1.04
N TYR A 307 35.89 19.82 2.25
CA TYR A 307 35.07 19.83 3.44
C TYR A 307 34.09 21.02 3.43
N LYS A 308 32.83 20.73 3.76
CA LYS A 308 31.75 21.71 3.91
C LYS A 308 31.02 21.45 5.23
N HIS A 309 30.53 22.52 5.84
CA HIS A 309 29.69 22.44 7.04
C HIS A 309 28.55 23.46 6.95
N PHE A 310 27.38 23.10 7.46
CA PHE A 310 26.20 23.94 7.50
C PHE A 310 25.53 23.83 8.86
N LYS A 311 25.20 24.97 9.47
CA LYS A 311 24.32 25.01 10.65
C LYS A 311 22.90 25.26 10.16
N THR A 312 21.99 24.35 10.48
CA THR A 312 20.63 24.32 9.92
C THR A 312 19.64 23.77 10.96
N THR A 313 18.35 23.80 10.64
CA THR A 313 17.28 23.08 11.36
C THR A 313 16.63 22.06 10.41
N PRO A 314 15.77 21.14 10.89
CA PRO A 314 15.08 20.22 9.99
C PRO A 314 14.23 20.91 8.91
N LEU A 315 13.50 21.98 9.28
CA LEU A 315 12.71 22.76 8.32
C LEU A 315 13.59 23.50 7.32
N ASP A 316 14.67 24.12 7.79
CA ASP A 316 15.59 24.81 6.90
C ASP A 316 16.29 23.82 5.97
N PHE A 317 16.71 22.65 6.46
CA PHE A 317 17.39 21.63 5.66
C PHE A 317 16.54 21.16 4.49
N TYR A 318 15.26 20.90 4.72
CA TYR A 318 14.32 20.57 3.64
C TYR A 318 14.24 21.71 2.60
N LYS A 319 14.12 22.95 3.05
CA LYS A 319 13.94 24.11 2.18
C LYS A 319 15.22 24.49 1.40
N THR A 320 16.38 24.47 2.05
CA THR A 320 17.63 25.07 1.55
C THR A 320 18.64 24.06 1.03
N HIS A 321 18.65 22.83 1.57
CA HIS A 321 19.60 21.79 1.19
C HIS A 321 18.99 20.77 0.22
N VAL A 322 17.76 20.31 0.48
CA VAL A 322 17.04 19.41 -0.45
C VAL A 322 16.53 20.17 -1.68
N LYS A 323 15.94 21.37 -1.48
CA LYS A 323 15.42 22.23 -2.56
C LYS A 323 14.41 21.53 -3.48
N TYR A 324 13.52 20.74 -2.89
CA TYR A 324 12.47 20.02 -3.62
C TYR A 324 11.10 20.32 -2.99
N ASP A 325 10.23 21.01 -3.74
CA ASP A 325 8.87 21.31 -3.29
C ASP A 325 7.96 20.08 -3.49
N ALA A 326 7.78 19.30 -2.44
CA ALA A 326 6.97 18.09 -2.48
C ALA A 326 5.48 18.41 -2.68
N ALA A 327 5.02 19.58 -2.22
CA ALA A 327 3.62 20.00 -2.35
C ALA A 327 3.26 20.45 -3.77
N ALA A 328 4.26 20.82 -4.59
CA ALA A 328 4.09 21.07 -6.03
C ALA A 328 4.00 19.78 -6.87
N HIS A 329 4.18 18.62 -6.24
CA HIS A 329 4.06 17.30 -6.87
C HIS A 329 2.77 16.62 -6.44
N PHE A 330 2.21 15.79 -7.33
CA PHE A 330 0.94 15.12 -7.14
C PHE A 330 0.91 13.76 -7.81
N SER A 331 -0.02 12.92 -7.36
CA SER A 331 -0.12 11.54 -7.79
C SER A 331 -1.00 11.41 -9.04
N LEU A 332 -0.47 10.76 -10.07
CA LEU A 332 -1.25 10.16 -11.14
C LEU A 332 -1.48 8.70 -10.78
N ILE A 333 -2.73 8.23 -10.91
CA ILE A 333 -3.06 6.82 -10.70
C ILE A 333 -3.71 6.20 -11.92
N HIS A 334 -3.61 4.88 -12.02
CA HIS A 334 -4.41 4.08 -12.95
C HIS A 334 -5.28 3.09 -12.18
N ASP A 335 -6.53 3.48 -11.98
CA ASP A 335 -7.60 2.68 -11.41
C ASP A 335 -8.71 2.47 -12.44
N PRO A 336 -8.72 1.31 -13.15
CA PRO A 336 -9.70 1.04 -14.20
C PRO A 336 -11.12 0.78 -13.66
N ARG A 337 -11.32 0.72 -12.33
CA ARG A 337 -12.67 0.61 -11.74
C ARG A 337 -13.45 1.92 -11.82
N ASN A 338 -12.73 3.03 -11.90
CA ASN A 338 -13.23 4.38 -11.71
C ASN A 338 -13.04 5.20 -12.99
N ALA A 339 -13.84 6.25 -13.17
CA ALA A 339 -13.72 7.11 -14.35
C ALA A 339 -12.35 7.80 -14.41
N TYR A 340 -11.72 7.79 -15.58
CA TYR A 340 -10.51 8.57 -15.87
C TYR A 340 -10.82 10.07 -15.95
N ASP A 341 -9.78 10.89 -15.94
CA ASP A 341 -9.84 12.36 -15.99
C ASP A 341 -10.65 12.96 -14.83
N LYS A 342 -10.51 12.35 -13.64
CA LYS A 342 -11.15 12.78 -12.39
C LYS A 342 -10.14 12.77 -11.24
N LEU A 343 -10.39 13.64 -10.26
CA LEU A 343 -9.64 13.68 -9.02
C LEU A 343 -10.35 12.82 -7.97
N TYR A 344 -9.61 11.94 -7.32
CA TYR A 344 -10.08 11.07 -6.25
C TYR A 344 -9.32 11.35 -4.95
N THR A 345 -10.01 11.07 -3.85
CA THR A 345 -9.42 10.94 -2.52
C THR A 345 -10.00 9.69 -1.85
N VAL A 346 -9.40 9.24 -0.76
CA VAL A 346 -9.88 8.12 0.04
C VAL A 346 -10.34 8.69 1.38
N ASP A 347 -11.60 8.42 1.73
CA ASP A 347 -12.19 8.89 2.99
C ASP A 347 -11.30 8.50 4.17
N ARG A 348 -11.06 9.45 5.08
CA ARG A 348 -10.27 9.25 6.31
C ARG A 348 -8.86 8.69 6.12
N LEU A 349 -8.30 8.64 4.91
CA LEU A 349 -6.90 8.24 4.71
C LEU A 349 -5.99 9.45 4.91
N ASN A 350 -5.36 9.58 6.07
CA ASN A 350 -4.35 10.60 6.33
C ASN A 350 -3.46 10.23 7.54
N ASN A 351 -2.39 10.98 7.74
CA ASN A 351 -1.59 10.95 8.97
C ASN A 351 -1.77 12.20 9.82
N ILE A 352 -1.88 13.39 9.24
CA ILE A 352 -1.93 14.66 9.99
C ILE A 352 -3.36 15.23 9.99
N SER A 353 -3.87 15.55 11.17
CA SER A 353 -5.16 16.23 11.33
C SER A 353 -5.13 17.62 10.67
N GLY A 354 -6.12 17.89 9.80
CA GLY A 354 -6.15 19.10 8.98
C GLY A 354 -5.05 19.17 7.91
N GLY A 355 -4.30 18.09 7.69
CA GLY A 355 -3.30 17.99 6.65
C GLY A 355 -3.90 17.94 5.24
N LYS A 356 -3.03 17.99 4.24
CA LYS A 356 -3.40 17.80 2.83
C LYS A 356 -4.09 16.43 2.68
N PRO A 357 -5.28 16.36 2.03
CA PRO A 357 -5.91 15.09 1.71
C PRO A 357 -5.12 14.38 0.61
N ILE A 358 -5.37 13.07 0.47
CA ILE A 358 -4.81 12.31 -0.65
C ILE A 358 -5.41 12.81 -1.96
N GLU A 359 -4.56 13.06 -2.95
CA GLU A 359 -4.94 13.62 -4.24
C GLU A 359 -4.47 12.72 -5.38
N TYR A 360 -5.42 11.99 -5.97
CA TYR A 360 -5.18 11.10 -7.09
C TYR A 360 -5.86 11.60 -8.37
N VAL A 361 -5.10 11.93 -9.40
CA VAL A 361 -5.65 12.13 -10.74
C VAL A 361 -5.66 10.79 -11.47
N ASN A 362 -6.83 10.24 -11.74
CA ASN A 362 -6.95 8.96 -12.44
C ASN A 362 -6.80 9.17 -13.95
N LEU A 363 -5.86 8.46 -14.59
CA LEU A 363 -5.58 8.54 -16.02
C LEU A 363 -5.43 7.14 -16.62
N ASP A 364 -5.45 7.09 -17.95
CA ASP A 364 -5.03 5.89 -18.69
C ASP A 364 -3.55 5.57 -18.44
N ILE A 365 -3.21 4.29 -18.46
CA ILE A 365 -1.88 3.81 -18.08
C ILE A 365 -0.79 4.28 -19.06
N ASP A 366 -1.12 4.43 -20.34
CA ASP A 366 -0.15 4.88 -21.34
C ASP A 366 0.17 6.37 -21.17
N GLU A 367 -0.81 7.19 -20.74
CA GLU A 367 -0.55 8.60 -20.39
C GLU A 367 0.40 8.71 -19.18
N ILE A 368 0.28 7.80 -18.21
CA ILE A 368 1.17 7.73 -17.04
C ILE A 368 2.59 7.37 -17.47
N LYS A 369 2.75 6.37 -18.35
CA LYS A 369 4.06 5.99 -18.91
C LYS A 369 4.71 7.14 -19.68
N ASP A 370 3.93 7.88 -20.47
CA ASP A 370 4.42 9.06 -21.20
C ASP A 370 4.95 10.14 -20.25
N VAL A 371 4.27 10.38 -19.13
CA VAL A 371 4.75 11.30 -18.08
C VAL A 371 6.04 10.79 -17.45
N ALA A 372 6.11 9.50 -17.12
CA ALA A 372 7.31 8.89 -16.56
C ALA A 372 8.52 9.02 -17.51
N ILE A 373 8.35 8.75 -18.80
CA ILE A 373 9.42 8.90 -19.80
C ILE A 373 9.90 10.35 -19.89
N LYS A 374 8.99 11.33 -19.84
CA LYS A 374 9.36 12.76 -19.84
C LYS A 374 10.19 13.13 -18.61
N MET A 375 9.82 12.65 -17.43
CA MET A 375 10.56 12.88 -16.19
C MET A 375 11.96 12.28 -16.25
N LEU A 376 12.09 11.02 -16.68
CA LEU A 376 13.38 10.34 -16.79
C LEU A 376 14.31 11.00 -17.81
N LYS A 377 13.77 11.44 -18.96
CA LYS A 377 14.53 12.19 -19.98
C LYS A 377 15.02 13.54 -19.47
N ASP A 378 14.36 14.10 -18.45
CA ASP A 378 14.75 15.35 -17.79
C ASP A 378 15.49 15.09 -16.46
N ASN A 379 16.04 13.88 -16.30
CA ASN A 379 16.90 13.51 -15.19
C ASN A 379 16.21 13.61 -13.81
N GLU A 380 14.90 13.31 -13.75
CA GLU A 380 14.12 13.27 -12.52
C GLU A 380 13.75 11.83 -12.12
N PRO A 381 14.09 11.37 -10.90
CA PRO A 381 13.62 10.09 -10.38
C PRO A 381 12.13 10.15 -10.03
N ILE A 382 11.45 9.00 -10.11
CA ILE A 382 9.99 8.96 -9.98
C ILE A 382 9.59 8.04 -8.83
N PHE A 383 8.95 8.60 -7.79
CA PHE A 383 8.23 7.77 -6.81
C PHE A 383 7.07 7.05 -7.52
N PHE A 384 6.92 5.75 -7.28
CA PHE A 384 5.77 4.99 -7.77
C PHE A 384 5.30 3.95 -6.77
N GLY A 385 4.02 3.62 -6.84
CA GLY A 385 3.35 2.61 -6.02
C GLY A 385 2.84 1.45 -6.88
N SER A 386 3.07 0.22 -6.44
CA SER A 386 2.73 -1.01 -7.16
C SER A 386 2.34 -2.17 -6.24
N ASP A 387 1.85 -3.27 -6.83
CA ASP A 387 1.72 -4.55 -6.13
C ASP A 387 2.98 -5.42 -6.36
N VAL A 388 4.06 -5.11 -5.64
CA VAL A 388 5.37 -5.75 -5.85
C VAL A 388 5.36 -7.26 -5.57
N GLY A 389 4.38 -7.77 -4.82
CA GLY A 389 4.28 -9.20 -4.53
C GLY A 389 3.82 -10.04 -5.72
N LYS A 390 3.29 -9.41 -6.77
CA LYS A 390 2.75 -10.10 -7.95
C LYS A 390 3.84 -10.26 -9.00
N PHE A 391 4.02 -11.50 -9.46
CA PHE A 391 4.91 -11.79 -10.58
C PHE A 391 6.33 -11.20 -10.40
N SER A 392 6.86 -11.36 -9.18
CA SER A 392 8.13 -10.78 -8.74
C SER A 392 9.10 -11.86 -8.28
N ASP A 393 10.19 -12.04 -9.02
CA ASP A 393 11.38 -12.74 -8.53
C ASP A 393 12.30 -11.73 -7.84
N SER A 394 12.16 -11.63 -6.52
CA SER A 394 12.96 -10.72 -5.71
C SER A 394 14.44 -11.11 -5.62
N THR A 395 14.78 -12.38 -5.87
CA THR A 395 16.17 -12.84 -5.82
C THR A 395 16.93 -12.26 -7.00
N THR A 396 16.37 -12.38 -8.21
CA THR A 396 16.99 -11.86 -9.44
C THR A 396 16.61 -10.39 -9.73
N GLY A 397 15.63 -9.85 -9.01
CA GLY A 397 15.18 -8.47 -9.12
C GLY A 397 14.28 -8.23 -10.32
N ILE A 398 13.49 -9.22 -10.72
CA ILE A 398 12.70 -9.20 -11.95
C ILE A 398 11.21 -9.10 -11.62
N LEU A 399 10.57 -8.09 -12.19
CA LEU A 399 9.13 -7.86 -12.15
C LEU A 399 8.59 -8.06 -13.57
N ASP A 400 8.00 -9.23 -13.83
CA ASP A 400 7.54 -9.63 -15.16
C ASP A 400 6.29 -10.52 -15.07
N THR A 401 5.21 -10.12 -15.75
CA THR A 401 3.96 -10.88 -15.90
C THR A 401 4.14 -12.32 -16.38
N THR A 402 5.26 -12.66 -17.01
CA THR A 402 5.55 -14.01 -17.50
C THR A 402 6.55 -14.79 -16.63
N ALA A 403 6.98 -14.23 -15.49
CA ALA A 403 8.03 -14.79 -14.63
C ALA A 403 7.75 -16.22 -14.12
N TYR A 404 6.48 -16.65 -14.11
CA TYR A 404 6.05 -17.96 -13.62
C TYR A 404 5.21 -18.71 -14.65
N ASP A 405 5.47 -20.00 -14.80
CA ASP A 405 4.73 -20.90 -15.69
C ASP A 405 3.65 -21.70 -14.94
N TYR A 406 2.55 -21.02 -14.62
CA TYR A 406 1.40 -21.67 -13.97
C TYR A 406 0.75 -22.72 -14.88
N SER A 407 0.65 -22.42 -16.19
CA SER A 407 0.03 -23.31 -17.17
C SER A 407 0.65 -24.71 -17.17
N THR A 408 1.98 -24.82 -17.25
CA THR A 408 2.66 -26.13 -17.26
C THR A 408 2.45 -26.89 -15.94
N ALA A 409 2.47 -26.19 -14.80
CA ALA A 409 2.36 -26.84 -13.51
C ALA A 409 0.93 -27.27 -13.15
N PHE A 410 -0.07 -26.44 -13.47
CA PHE A 410 -1.43 -26.57 -12.95
C PHE A 410 -2.51 -26.75 -14.03
N ASP A 411 -2.14 -26.75 -15.31
CA ASP A 411 -3.06 -26.82 -16.46
C ASP A 411 -4.01 -25.62 -16.62
N TYR A 412 -3.74 -24.51 -15.92
CA TYR A 412 -4.47 -23.26 -16.06
C TYR A 412 -3.57 -22.04 -15.81
N ASP A 413 -4.01 -20.89 -16.33
CA ASP A 413 -3.38 -19.59 -16.09
C ASP A 413 -4.14 -18.75 -15.05
N LEU A 414 -3.47 -17.76 -14.47
CA LEU A 414 -4.07 -16.79 -13.56
C LEU A 414 -4.46 -15.51 -14.32
N THR A 415 -5.68 -15.48 -14.86
CA THR A 415 -6.08 -14.52 -15.92
C THR A 415 -6.97 -13.34 -15.47
N ILE A 416 -7.20 -13.18 -14.16
CA ILE A 416 -8.02 -12.07 -13.64
C ILE A 416 -7.37 -10.74 -14.06
N ASN A 417 -8.11 -9.89 -14.79
CA ASN A 417 -7.62 -8.58 -15.26
C ASN A 417 -7.46 -7.57 -14.09
N LYS A 418 -6.75 -6.46 -14.32
CA LYS A 418 -6.46 -5.44 -13.29
C LYS A 418 -7.69 -4.89 -12.58
N LEU A 419 -8.77 -4.63 -13.31
CA LEU A 419 -10.03 -4.12 -12.77
C LEU A 419 -10.64 -5.11 -11.78
N ASP A 420 -10.76 -6.37 -12.18
CA ASP A 420 -11.36 -7.41 -11.35
C ASP A 420 -10.44 -7.81 -10.19
N ARG A 421 -9.12 -7.75 -10.36
CA ARG A 421 -8.16 -7.93 -9.24
C ARG A 421 -8.37 -6.89 -8.15
N LEU A 422 -8.59 -5.62 -8.51
CA LEU A 422 -8.89 -4.55 -7.55
C LEU A 422 -10.26 -4.73 -6.90
N LYS A 423 -11.28 -5.18 -7.64
CA LYS A 423 -12.63 -5.41 -7.08
C LYS A 423 -12.69 -6.60 -6.13
N THR A 424 -11.97 -7.68 -6.45
CA THR A 424 -11.96 -8.93 -5.67
C THR A 424 -10.95 -8.90 -4.51
N GLY A 425 -10.09 -7.87 -4.44
CA GLY A 425 -9.02 -7.78 -3.44
C GLY A 425 -7.80 -8.66 -3.76
N SER A 426 -7.72 -9.22 -4.97
CA SER A 426 -6.57 -10.02 -5.42
C SER A 426 -5.32 -9.17 -5.65
N SER A 427 -5.47 -7.87 -5.94
CA SER A 427 -4.35 -6.92 -6.08
C SER A 427 -4.73 -5.55 -5.55
N LEU A 428 -3.74 -4.85 -5.00
CA LEU A 428 -3.81 -3.49 -4.48
C LEU A 428 -2.39 -2.91 -4.41
N MET A 429 -2.25 -1.61 -4.14
CA MET A 429 -0.93 -1.02 -3.95
C MET A 429 -0.33 -1.51 -2.62
N THR A 430 0.79 -2.22 -2.68
CA THR A 430 1.43 -2.83 -1.50
C THR A 430 2.81 -2.27 -1.22
N HIS A 431 3.49 -1.66 -2.19
CA HIS A 431 4.86 -1.20 -2.01
C HIS A 431 5.18 0.03 -2.87
N ALA A 432 6.04 0.90 -2.35
CA ALA A 432 6.54 2.08 -3.04
C ALA A 432 8.04 1.94 -3.33
N MET A 433 8.44 2.34 -4.53
CA MET A 433 9.81 2.27 -5.03
C MET A 433 10.12 3.52 -5.89
N VAL A 434 11.31 3.58 -6.49
CA VAL A 434 11.70 4.67 -7.39
C VAL A 434 12.04 4.16 -8.78
N ILE A 435 11.45 4.75 -9.82
CA ILE A 435 11.87 4.52 -11.22
C ILE A 435 13.04 5.48 -11.51
N SER A 436 14.15 4.93 -12.00
CA SER A 436 15.39 5.66 -12.28
C SER A 436 15.89 5.54 -13.71
N GLY A 437 15.17 4.80 -14.55
CA GLY A 437 15.51 4.66 -15.96
C GLY A 437 14.49 3.85 -16.73
N VAL A 438 14.60 3.93 -18.06
CA VAL A 438 13.78 3.21 -19.02
C VAL A 438 14.63 2.80 -20.21
N HIS A 439 14.31 1.64 -20.78
CA HIS A 439 14.80 1.24 -22.07
C HIS A 439 13.69 1.43 -23.10
N ILE A 440 13.93 2.34 -24.06
CA ILE A 440 13.04 2.60 -25.18
C ILE A 440 13.57 1.85 -26.40
N ASP A 441 12.73 1.03 -27.02
CA ASP A 441 13.10 0.33 -28.25
C ASP A 441 13.39 1.34 -29.38
N PRO A 442 14.59 1.31 -30.00
CA PRO A 442 14.95 2.28 -31.05
C PRO A 442 14.12 2.18 -32.34
N GLN A 443 13.49 1.04 -32.61
CA GLN A 443 12.67 0.81 -33.81
C GLN A 443 11.21 1.22 -33.59
N THR A 444 10.65 0.88 -32.42
CA THR A 444 9.23 1.16 -32.13
C THR A 444 9.01 2.45 -31.34
N ASN A 445 10.07 2.99 -30.73
CA ASN A 445 10.04 4.14 -29.83
C ASN A 445 9.09 3.94 -28.63
N LYS A 446 8.88 2.68 -28.22
CA LYS A 446 8.06 2.31 -27.05
C LYS A 446 8.93 1.85 -25.88
N PRO A 447 8.51 2.07 -24.63
CA PRO A 447 9.18 1.48 -23.48
C PRO A 447 9.10 -0.04 -23.53
N VAL A 448 10.18 -0.70 -23.11
CA VAL A 448 10.26 -2.18 -23.02
C VAL A 448 10.46 -2.62 -21.57
N ARG A 449 11.28 -1.87 -20.82
CA ARG A 449 11.62 -2.18 -19.44
C ARG A 449 12.09 -0.95 -18.68
N TRP A 450 11.97 -1.00 -17.37
CA TRP A 450 12.17 0.11 -16.45
C TRP A 450 13.17 -0.29 -15.38
N LYS A 451 14.06 0.64 -15.02
CA LYS A 451 15.05 0.47 -13.96
C LYS A 451 14.47 0.96 -12.65
N ILE A 452 14.46 0.08 -11.65
CA ILE A 452 13.82 0.33 -10.36
C ILE A 452 14.86 0.33 -9.25
N GLU A 453 14.87 1.39 -8.46
CA GLU A 453 15.51 1.40 -7.14
C GLU A 453 14.50 0.90 -6.09
N ASN A 454 14.84 -0.23 -5.46
CA ASN A 454 14.11 -0.76 -4.32
C ASN A 454 14.80 -0.37 -3.00
N SER A 455 14.11 -0.53 -1.88
CA SER A 455 14.58 -0.19 -0.52
C SER A 455 14.84 -1.44 0.33
N TRP A 456 15.40 -2.49 -0.28
CA TRP A 456 15.73 -3.77 0.39
C TRP A 456 17.23 -4.02 0.51
N GLY A 457 18.05 -2.99 0.31
CA GLY A 457 19.51 -3.07 0.26
C GLY A 457 20.04 -3.69 -1.03
N ASP A 458 21.31 -4.08 -1.03
CA ASP A 458 22.07 -4.48 -2.21
C ASP A 458 22.19 -6.00 -2.43
N LYS A 459 21.56 -6.81 -1.56
CA LYS A 459 21.64 -8.28 -1.63
C LYS A 459 20.63 -8.91 -2.59
N LEU A 460 19.57 -8.18 -2.92
CA LEU A 460 18.49 -8.62 -3.80
C LEU A 460 18.57 -7.89 -5.13
N GLY A 461 18.12 -8.54 -6.21
CA GLY A 461 18.27 -8.00 -7.55
C GLY A 461 19.72 -7.82 -7.97
N GLU A 462 19.95 -6.93 -8.93
CA GLU A 462 21.31 -6.54 -9.35
C GLU A 462 21.80 -5.42 -8.43
N LYS A 463 22.40 -5.79 -7.29
CA LYS A 463 22.91 -4.84 -6.28
C LYS A 463 21.84 -3.85 -5.77
N GLY A 464 20.62 -4.36 -5.53
CA GLY A 464 19.47 -3.59 -5.10
C GLY A 464 18.67 -2.93 -6.22
N TRP A 465 19.15 -3.02 -7.47
CA TRP A 465 18.40 -2.61 -8.65
C TRP A 465 17.49 -3.73 -9.13
N PHE A 466 16.27 -3.34 -9.49
CA PHE A 466 15.26 -4.21 -10.05
C PHE A 466 14.97 -3.79 -11.50
N LEU A 467 14.45 -4.73 -12.26
CA LEU A 467 13.96 -4.56 -13.61
C LEU A 467 12.47 -4.84 -13.62
N MET A 468 11.72 -3.96 -14.27
CA MET A 468 10.28 -4.12 -14.48
C MET A 468 9.98 -4.10 -15.97
N THR A 469 9.27 -5.10 -16.50
CA THR A 469 8.81 -5.07 -17.90
C THR A 469 7.71 -4.02 -18.09
N ASP A 470 7.51 -3.54 -19.31
CA ASP A 470 6.43 -2.57 -19.58
C ASP A 470 5.04 -3.18 -19.37
N GLU A 471 4.88 -4.48 -19.62
CA GLU A 471 3.67 -5.22 -19.31
C GLU A 471 3.42 -5.28 -17.80
N TRP A 472 4.46 -5.50 -16.99
CA TRP A 472 4.32 -5.48 -15.53
C TRP A 472 3.97 -4.08 -15.02
N PHE A 473 4.55 -3.02 -15.60
CA PHE A 473 4.11 -1.64 -15.32
C PHE A 473 2.59 -1.54 -15.53
N SER A 474 2.10 -2.01 -16.67
CA SER A 474 0.70 -1.91 -17.04
C SER A 474 -0.23 -2.61 -16.05
N GLU A 475 0.15 -3.81 -15.61
CA GLU A 475 -0.70 -4.66 -14.77
C GLU A 475 -0.63 -4.35 -13.27
N TYR A 476 0.54 -3.93 -12.76
CA TYR A 476 0.79 -3.89 -11.32
C TYR A 476 1.30 -2.54 -10.79
N VAL A 477 1.63 -1.56 -11.64
CA VAL A 477 1.84 -0.17 -11.18
C VAL A 477 0.50 0.55 -11.10
N PHE A 478 0.23 1.20 -9.97
CA PHE A 478 -1.00 1.93 -9.75
C PHE A 478 -0.79 3.44 -9.68
N GLN A 479 0.38 3.89 -9.25
CA GLN A 479 0.64 5.30 -8.97
C GLN A 479 2.03 5.71 -9.45
N ILE A 480 2.16 6.91 -10.02
CA ILE A 480 3.42 7.66 -10.04
C ILE A 480 3.19 9.06 -9.47
N VAL A 481 4.26 9.68 -8.98
CA VAL A 481 4.23 11.09 -8.57
C VAL A 481 4.89 11.95 -9.63
N THR A 482 4.24 13.05 -10.00
CA THR A 482 4.71 13.98 -11.03
C THR A 482 4.50 15.44 -10.61
N SER A 483 4.84 16.38 -11.49
CA SER A 483 4.56 17.80 -11.32
C SER A 483 3.93 18.42 -12.57
N LYS A 484 3.49 19.67 -12.45
CA LYS A 484 2.98 20.49 -13.56
C LYS A 484 3.90 20.48 -14.79
N LYS A 485 5.22 20.38 -14.59
CA LYS A 485 6.23 20.43 -15.65
C LYS A 485 6.07 19.29 -16.65
N TYR A 486 5.60 18.12 -16.21
CA TYR A 486 5.58 16.89 -17.00
C TYR A 486 4.16 16.38 -17.30
N ALA A 487 3.23 16.61 -16.37
CA ALA A 487 1.84 16.18 -16.52
C ALA A 487 1.15 16.85 -17.72
N PRO A 488 0.24 16.15 -18.43
CA PRO A 488 -0.63 16.77 -19.40
C PRO A 488 -1.40 17.94 -18.76
N LYS A 489 -1.64 19.01 -19.54
CA LYS A 489 -2.38 20.18 -19.05
C LYS A 489 -3.72 19.78 -18.41
N LYS A 490 -4.44 18.82 -19.00
CA LYS A 490 -5.71 18.30 -18.46
C LYS A 490 -5.56 17.74 -17.04
N ALA A 491 -4.51 16.95 -16.79
CA ALA A 491 -4.27 16.31 -15.51
C ALA A 491 -3.93 17.34 -14.43
N TYR A 492 -3.09 18.33 -14.76
CA TYR A 492 -2.78 19.43 -13.86
C TYR A 492 -4.02 20.30 -13.56
N ASP A 493 -4.85 20.60 -14.56
CA ASP A 493 -6.07 21.38 -14.37
C ASP A 493 -7.07 20.63 -13.46
N ILE A 494 -7.22 19.32 -13.62
CA ILE A 494 -8.03 18.46 -12.74
C ILE A 494 -7.50 18.51 -11.31
N TRP A 495 -6.19 18.30 -11.13
CA TRP A 495 -5.54 18.36 -9.82
C TRP A 495 -5.71 19.72 -9.14
N ASN A 496 -5.61 20.81 -9.90
CA ASN A 496 -5.68 22.17 -9.38
C ASN A 496 -7.11 22.61 -9.02
N LYS A 497 -8.14 22.03 -9.64
CA LYS A 497 -9.54 22.33 -9.33
C LYS A 497 -10.01 21.83 -7.97
N LYS A 498 -9.39 20.77 -7.44
CA LYS A 498 -9.75 20.16 -6.14
C LYS A 498 -11.20 19.66 -6.06
N GLU A 499 -11.75 19.20 -7.18
CA GLU A 499 -13.09 18.58 -7.26
C GLU A 499 -13.00 17.07 -7.00
N PHE A 500 -13.12 16.66 -5.75
CA PHE A 500 -12.88 15.29 -5.30
C PHE A 500 -14.06 14.34 -5.51
N ASN A 501 -13.75 13.13 -5.97
CA ASN A 501 -14.58 11.95 -5.83
C ASN A 501 -14.05 11.15 -4.63
N VAL A 502 -14.92 10.84 -3.67
CA VAL A 502 -14.49 10.23 -2.39
C VAL A 502 -14.70 8.72 -2.45
N LEU A 503 -13.60 7.98 -2.36
CA LEU A 503 -13.61 6.52 -2.23
C LEU A 503 -13.78 6.13 -0.75
N PRO A 504 -14.37 4.96 -0.43
CA PRO A 504 -14.48 4.48 0.95
C PRO A 504 -13.11 4.30 1.63
N PHE A 505 -13.05 4.43 2.95
CA PHE A 505 -11.78 4.32 3.70
C PHE A 505 -11.03 2.98 3.51
N TYR A 506 -11.77 1.90 3.23
CA TYR A 506 -11.25 0.57 2.96
C TYR A 506 -11.06 0.27 1.45
N ASP A 507 -10.99 1.30 0.60
CA ASP A 507 -10.70 1.13 -0.83
C ASP A 507 -9.23 0.70 -1.06
N PRO A 508 -8.94 -0.21 -2.02
CA PRO A 508 -7.57 -0.65 -2.31
C PRO A 508 -6.62 0.47 -2.79
N MET A 509 -7.13 1.61 -3.29
CA MET A 509 -6.29 2.78 -3.60
C MET A 509 -5.83 3.54 -2.34
N GLY A 510 -6.31 3.14 -1.16
CA GLY A 510 -5.80 3.66 0.10
C GLY A 510 -4.69 2.85 0.74
N SER A 511 -4.41 1.66 0.23
CA SER A 511 -3.41 0.76 0.81
C SER A 511 -1.99 1.10 0.36
N LEU A 512 -1.04 0.91 1.27
CA LEU A 512 0.39 0.84 0.99
C LEU A 512 1.06 0.20 2.22
N ALA A 513 1.88 -0.84 2.03
CA ALA A 513 2.75 -1.53 3.00
C ALA A 513 2.17 -2.12 4.28
#